data_AF-G6YQY7-F1
#
_entry.id   AF-G6YQY7-F1
#
_cell.length_a   1.000
_cell.length_b   1.000
_cell.length_c   1.000
_cell.angle_alpha   90.00
_cell.angle_beta   90.00
_cell.angle_gamma   90.00
#
_symmetry.space_group_name_H-M   'P 1'
#
loop_
_entity.id
_entity.type
_entity.pdbx_description
1 polymer ?
#
loop_
_entity_poly.entity_id
_entity_poly.type
_entity_poly.pdbx_seq_one_letter_code
_entity_poly.pdbx_strand_id
1 'polypeptide(L)'
;MNPDLLALALMNDPNCTLQTVYDERTDTSDPDETRASFEMVADDGELIGYIKTWHDDDYAGFVHFDAECNVVDWKTFAKGSAPKRYKVTRLS
;
A
#
# COMPACT_ATOMS: atom_id res chain seq x y z
N MET A 1 4.12 9.95 1.12
CA MET A 1 3.60 8.67 0.57
C MET A 1 4.68 7.94 -0.25
N ASN A 2 5.02 6.69 0.07
CA ASN A 2 6.06 5.93 -0.63
C ASN A 2 5.45 5.09 -1.78
N PRO A 3 5.74 5.39 -3.06
CA PRO A 3 5.18 4.67 -4.21
C PRO A 3 5.58 3.18 -4.25
N ASP A 4 6.71 2.82 -3.63
CA ASP A 4 7.18 1.43 -3.59
C ASP A 4 6.25 0.53 -2.74
N LEU A 5 5.58 1.07 -1.72
CA LEU A 5 4.64 0.30 -0.89
C LEU A 5 3.34 -0.01 -1.63
N LEU A 6 2.88 0.92 -2.48
CA LEU A 6 1.73 0.69 -3.35
C LEU A 6 2.04 -0.36 -4.42
N ALA A 7 3.22 -0.26 -5.04
CA ALA A 7 3.66 -1.24 -6.02
C ALA A 7 3.68 -2.65 -5.42
N LEU A 8 4.11 -2.80 -4.16
CA LEU A 8 4.10 -4.08 -3.43
C LEU A 8 2.70 -4.62 -3.14
N ALA A 9 1.74 -3.74 -2.84
CA ALA A 9 0.34 -4.13 -2.63
C ALA A 9 -0.35 -4.55 -3.93
N LEU A 10 0.04 -3.95 -5.06
CA LEU A 10 -0.51 -4.19 -6.39
C LEU A 10 0.13 -5.35 -7.16
N MET A 11 1.20 -5.98 -6.65
CA MET A 11 1.94 -7.01 -7.39
C MET A 11 1.12 -8.25 -7.78
N ASN A 12 -0.12 -8.39 -7.27
CA ASN A 12 -0.98 -9.53 -7.57
C ASN A 12 -2.09 -9.25 -8.60
N ASP A 13 -2.44 -7.99 -8.90
CA ASP A 13 -3.54 -7.67 -9.84
C ASP A 13 -3.16 -6.54 -10.82
N PRO A 14 -2.60 -6.88 -12.00
CA PRO A 14 -2.12 -5.90 -12.98
C PRO A 14 -3.23 -5.17 -13.76
N ASN A 15 -4.51 -5.54 -13.58
CA ASN A 15 -5.65 -5.00 -14.34
C ASN A 15 -6.54 -4.06 -13.52
N CYS A 16 -5.96 -3.38 -12.52
CA CYS A 16 -6.70 -2.43 -11.70
C CYS A 16 -5.97 -1.10 -11.56
N THR A 17 -6.74 -0.03 -11.46
CA THR A 17 -6.27 1.33 -11.20
C THR A 17 -6.55 1.69 -9.74
N LEU A 18 -5.55 2.26 -9.05
CA LEU A 18 -5.76 2.83 -7.72
C LEU A 18 -6.15 4.30 -7.80
N GLN A 19 -7.24 4.65 -7.13
CA GLN A 19 -7.67 6.03 -6.95
C GLN A 19 -7.50 6.44 -5.48
N THR A 20 -6.74 7.50 -5.23
CA THR A 20 -6.55 8.02 -3.87
C THR A 20 -7.87 8.58 -3.34
N VAL A 21 -8.28 8.11 -2.16
CA VAL A 21 -9.42 8.68 -1.44
C VAL A 21 -8.90 9.74 -0.49
N TYR A 22 -9.20 11.00 -0.79
CA TYR A 22 -9.01 12.09 0.15
C TYR A 22 -10.23 12.14 1.08
N ASP A 23 -10.04 11.83 2.35
CA ASP A 23 -11.11 11.92 3.35
C ASP A 23 -11.47 13.40 3.54
N GLU A 24 -12.61 13.85 3.02
CA GLU A 24 -13.09 15.24 3.15
C GLU A 24 -13.47 15.60 4.60
N ARG A 25 -13.24 14.71 5.58
CA ARG A 25 -13.62 14.83 6.99
C ARG A 25 -12.54 15.35 7.94
N THR A 26 -11.42 15.88 7.46
CA THR A 26 -10.50 16.60 8.34
C THR A 26 -10.91 18.07 8.51
N ASP A 27 -12.09 18.29 9.09
CA ASP A 27 -12.30 19.49 9.91
C ASP A 27 -11.37 19.33 11.12
N THR A 28 -10.33 20.16 11.19
CA THR A 28 -9.33 20.22 12.28
C THR A 28 -8.45 18.99 12.48
N SER A 29 -7.38 18.86 11.68
CA SER A 29 -6.01 18.44 12.04
C SER A 29 -5.24 18.25 10.74
N ASP A 30 -3.94 18.58 10.70
CA ASP A 30 -3.08 18.40 9.54
C ASP A 30 -3.33 17.06 8.82
N PRO A 31 -3.27 17.01 7.47
CA PRO A 31 -3.39 15.75 6.75
C PRO A 31 -2.34 14.79 7.31
N ASP A 32 -2.80 13.71 7.93
CA ASP A 32 -1.91 12.71 8.49
C ASP A 32 -1.20 11.99 7.33
N GLU A 33 -0.05 12.56 6.91
CA GLU A 33 0.75 12.06 5.78
C GLU A 33 1.22 10.62 5.97
N THR A 34 1.07 10.08 7.19
CA THR A 34 1.40 8.70 7.54
C THR A 34 0.35 7.69 7.06
N ARG A 35 -0.85 8.13 6.69
CA ARG A 35 -1.96 7.25 6.32
C ARG A 35 -2.56 7.65 4.99
N ALA A 36 -2.90 6.65 4.18
CA ALA A 36 -3.60 6.89 2.93
C ALA A 36 -4.53 5.72 2.58
N SER A 37 -5.67 6.04 1.97
CA SER A 37 -6.65 5.06 1.50
C SER A 37 -6.81 5.17 -0.01
N PHE A 38 -7.05 4.03 -0.66
CA PHE A 38 -7.20 3.91 -2.10
C PHE A 38 -8.38 3.03 -2.44
N GLU A 39 -9.10 3.39 -3.49
CA GLU A 39 -10.07 2.53 -4.15
C GLU A 39 -9.37 1.78 -5.28
N MET A 40 -9.66 0.48 -5.39
CA MET A 40 -9.24 -0.37 -6.52
C MET A 40 -10.38 -0.43 -7.52
N VAL A 41 -10.16 0.15 -8.69
CA VAL A 41 -11.15 0.21 -9.77
C VAL A 41 -10.67 -0.62 -10.94
N ALA A 42 -11.49 -1.54 -11.43
CA ALA A 42 -11.23 -2.34 -12.62
C ALA A 42 -11.30 -1.46 -13.89
N ASP A 43 -10.79 -1.97 -15.02
CA ASP A 43 -10.76 -1.23 -16.29
C ASP A 43 -12.15 -0.83 -16.82
N ASP A 44 -13.19 -1.54 -16.40
CA ASP A 44 -14.59 -1.23 -16.73
C ASP A 44 -15.23 -0.20 -15.79
N GLY A 45 -14.48 0.29 -14.79
CA GLY A 45 -14.96 1.24 -13.80
C GLY A 45 -15.61 0.60 -12.57
N GLU A 46 -15.65 -0.73 -12.46
CA GLU A 46 -16.18 -1.42 -11.29
C GLU A 46 -15.24 -1.27 -10.08
N LEU A 47 -15.80 -0.94 -8.91
CA LEU A 47 -15.06 -0.92 -7.67
C LEU A 47 -14.87 -2.35 -7.15
N ILE A 48 -13.62 -2.82 -7.17
CA ILE A 48 -13.28 -4.21 -6.84
C ILE A 48 -12.64 -4.37 -5.47
N GLY A 49 -12.28 -3.26 -4.81
CA GLY A 49 -11.72 -3.30 -3.47
C GLY A 49 -11.14 -1.99 -2.98
N TYR A 50 -10.41 -2.08 -1.86
CA TYR A 50 -9.79 -0.94 -1.21
C TYR A 50 -8.42 -1.30 -0.65
N ILE A 51 -7.50 -0.35 -0.66
CA ILE A 51 -6.21 -0.49 0.01
C ILE A 51 -6.08 0.62 1.05
N LYS A 52 -5.76 0.24 2.29
CA LYS A 52 -5.38 1.20 3.34
C LYS A 52 -3.92 1.00 3.69
N THR A 53 -3.17 2.09 3.69
CA THR A 53 -1.74 2.11 3.98
C THR A 53 -1.47 2.93 5.23
N TRP A 54 -0.42 2.53 5.96
CA TRP A 54 0.11 3.30 7.08
C TRP A 54 1.64 3.27 7.07
N HIS A 55 2.24 4.30 7.65
CA HIS A 55 3.67 4.42 7.82
C HIS A 55 4.01 5.10 9.15
N ASP A 56 4.56 4.35 10.07
CA ASP A 56 5.15 4.81 11.33
C ASP A 56 6.68 4.89 11.21
N ASP A 57 7.36 5.41 12.22
CA ASP A 57 8.80 5.64 12.23
C ASP A 57 9.62 4.37 11.95
N ASP A 58 9.12 3.21 12.38
CA ASP A 58 9.81 1.91 12.29
C ASP A 58 9.10 0.88 11.39
N TYR A 59 7.84 1.11 11.08
CA TYR A 59 7.00 0.15 10.36
C TYR A 59 6.13 0.82 9.32
N ALA A 60 5.96 0.18 8.17
CA ALA A 60 4.95 0.54 7.20
C ALA A 60 4.13 -0.68 6.84
N GLY A 61 2.97 -0.50 6.24
CA GLY A 61 2.16 -1.63 5.82
C GLY A 61 0.96 -1.24 4.98
N PHE A 62 0.26 -2.28 4.54
CA PHE A 62 -1.03 -2.15 3.89
C PHE A 62 -2.00 -3.25 4.34
N VAL A 63 -3.30 -2.95 4.22
CA VAL A 63 -4.38 -3.93 4.25
C VAL A 63 -5.17 -3.75 2.95
N HIS A 64 -5.41 -4.87 2.27
CA HIS A 64 -6.26 -4.97 1.09
C HIS A 64 -7.61 -5.58 1.50
N PHE A 65 -8.68 -4.89 1.12
CA PHE A 65 -10.06 -5.31 1.28
C PHE A 65 -10.69 -5.59 -0.08
N ASP A 66 -11.55 -6.60 -0.16
CA ASP A 66 -12.45 -6.74 -1.31
C ASP A 66 -13.57 -5.68 -1.28
N ALA A 67 -14.40 -5.65 -2.32
CA ALA A 67 -15.54 -4.75 -2.42
C ALA A 67 -16.58 -4.91 -1.29
N GLU A 68 -16.65 -6.09 -0.66
CA GLU A 68 -17.52 -6.37 0.49
C GLU A 68 -16.89 -5.99 1.84
N CYS A 69 -15.71 -5.37 1.82
CA CYS A 69 -14.93 -4.96 2.98
C CYS A 69 -14.36 -6.12 3.82
N ASN A 70 -14.23 -7.32 3.23
CA ASN A 70 -13.49 -8.41 3.85
C ASN A 70 -11.98 -8.25 3.60
N VAL A 71 -11.16 -8.66 4.56
CA VAL A 71 -9.70 -8.63 4.40
C VAL A 71 -9.25 -9.74 3.45
N VAL A 72 -8.63 -9.37 2.33
CA VAL A 72 -8.08 -10.30 1.34
C VAL A 72 -6.61 -10.56 1.61
N ASP A 73 -5.84 -9.51 1.90
CA ASP A 73 -4.41 -9.60 2.18
C ASP A 73 -3.95 -8.45 3.09
N TRP A 74 -2.83 -8.63 3.76
CA TRP A 74 -2.18 -7.57 4.51
C TRP A 74 -0.69 -7.85 4.66
N LYS A 75 0.11 -6.79 4.70
CA LYS A 75 1.55 -6.92 4.87
C LYS A 75 2.13 -5.79 5.68
N THR A 76 3.13 -6.13 6.49
CA THR A 76 3.95 -5.19 7.23
C THR A 76 5.39 -5.22 6.74
N PHE A 77 6.04 -4.07 6.81
CA PHE A 77 7.41 -3.85 6.41
C PHE A 77 8.11 -3.15 7.56
N ALA A 78 9.14 -3.78 8.12
CA ALA A 78 10.01 -3.12 9.07
C ALA A 78 11.07 -2.31 8.31
N LYS A 79 11.31 -1.07 8.74
CA LYS A 79 12.32 -0.14 8.17
C LYS A 79 13.76 -0.69 8.24
N GLY A 80 14.00 -1.75 9.01
CA GLY A 80 15.29 -2.45 9.11
C GLY A 80 15.49 -3.66 8.19
N SER A 81 14.49 -4.04 7.38
CA SER A 81 14.57 -5.23 6.51
C SER A 81 15.06 -4.91 5.10
N ALA A 82 16.04 -4.01 4.97
CA ALA A 82 16.77 -3.89 3.71
C ALA A 82 17.27 -5.29 3.32
N PRO A 83 17.01 -5.78 2.09
CA PRO A 83 17.53 -7.07 1.67
C PRO A 83 19.04 -7.02 1.85
N LYS A 84 19.59 -7.93 2.66
CA LYS A 84 21.04 -8.06 2.82
C LYS A 84 21.61 -8.18 1.41
N ARG A 85 22.29 -7.13 0.92
CA ARG A 85 23.06 -7.19 -0.33
C ARG A 85 24.12 -8.27 -0.12
N TYR A 86 23.84 -9.49 -0.57
CA TYR A 86 24.86 -10.52 -0.67
C TYR A 86 25.85 -10.02 -1.71
N LYS A 87 27.02 -9.55 -1.27
CA LYS A 87 28.14 -9.36 -2.18
C LYS A 87 28.51 -10.75 -2.67
N VAL A 88 28.14 -11.08 -3.92
CA VAL A 88 28.70 -12.23 -4.62
C VAL A 88 30.14 -11.86 -4.96
N THR A 89 31.05 -12.16 -4.04
CA THR A 89 32.49 -12.10 -4.35
C THR A 89 32.80 -13.28 -5.23
N ARG A 90 33.06 -13.03 -6.52
CA ARG A 90 33.58 -14.03 -7.45
C ARG A 90 35.00 -14.38 -6.99
N LEU A 91 35.20 -15.58 -6.46
CA LEU A 91 36.54 -16.11 -6.19
C LEU A 91 37.23 -16.31 -7.53
N SER A 92 38.40 -15.67 -7.70
CA SER A 92 39.30 -15.83 -8.85
C SER A 92 40.27 -16.98 -8.60
#